data_AF-A0ABD6DQU0-F1
#
_entry.id   AF-A0ABD6DQU0-F1
#
_cell.length_a   1.000
_cell.length_b   1.000
_cell.length_c   1.000
_cell.angle_alpha   90.00
_cell.angle_beta   90.00
_cell.angle_gamma   90.00
#
_symmetry.space_group_name_H-M   'P 1'
#
loop_
_entity.id
_entity.type
_entity.pdbx_description
1 polymer ?
#
loop_
_entity_poly.entity_id
_entity_poly.type
_entity_poly.pdbx_seq_one_letter_code
_entity_poly.pdbx_strand_id
1 'polypeptide(L)'
;MAIEMDLQEVEETELREQLFDTLTEVDPGDTLEIVADRDVDVHLLRYQIEHERALSWAYAHPDAEPRELAVTVGEALGDDALATVDVRDLKPQRRHEALLGIFEELAADEGFVLVNDHDPKPLYHELRSMHGDGIDWEYASRGSGEWHVEIVKTADSESRSGDVVTQYDVREIPKQERHPTIHHRYGMIPEGGTMELIAPHEPRPLHQEFRQRYGDSFSWEVVESEPGRCRVHITKGAGGADDASGSADSDGSASPTDGEAIEVVEELDVRQLPPARRHEQIFEAYDELETGTGFVLVNDHDPKPLYHQFDAEAGAEFRWEYRQREPDEFRVLIGKADTKTGDATSGEPEAPF
;
A
#
# COMPACT_ATOMS: atom_id res chain seq x y z
N MET A 1 -0.16 -38.36 23.60
CA MET A 1 0.28 -39.38 22.62
C MET A 1 0.66 -38.62 21.35
N ALA A 2 1.69 -39.00 20.58
CA ALA A 2 1.98 -38.32 19.32
C ALA A 2 1.04 -38.91 18.24
N ILE A 3 0.14 -38.09 17.72
CA ILE A 3 -0.76 -38.46 16.62
C ILE A 3 -0.08 -37.97 15.34
N GLU A 4 0.00 -38.79 14.31
CA GLU A 4 0.62 -38.44 13.03
C GLU A 4 -0.48 -38.18 11.99
N MET A 5 -0.34 -37.09 11.23
CA MET A 5 -1.25 -36.68 10.16
C MET A 5 -0.46 -36.31 8.91
N ASP A 6 -0.84 -36.90 7.77
CA ASP A 6 -0.27 -36.59 6.47
C ASP A 6 -1.31 -35.86 5.61
N LEU A 7 -1.00 -34.63 5.23
CA LEU A 7 -1.83 -33.75 4.42
C LEU A 7 -1.34 -33.62 2.96
N GLN A 8 -0.28 -34.33 2.56
CA GLN A 8 0.33 -34.15 1.24
C GLN A 8 -0.59 -34.58 0.09
N GLU A 9 -1.40 -35.63 0.29
CA GLU A 9 -2.32 -36.15 -0.72
C GLU A 9 -3.77 -35.61 -0.56
N VAL A 10 -3.98 -34.66 0.34
CA VAL A 10 -5.30 -34.12 0.64
C VAL A 10 -5.64 -32.99 -0.35
N GLU A 11 -6.84 -33.05 -0.92
CA GLU A 11 -7.34 -32.02 -1.82
C GLU A 11 -7.51 -30.69 -1.07
N GLU A 12 -7.23 -29.57 -1.72
CA GLU A 12 -7.26 -28.24 -1.09
C GLU A 12 -8.61 -27.91 -0.45
N THR A 13 -9.70 -28.36 -1.06
CA THR A 13 -11.06 -28.15 -0.54
C THR A 13 -11.38 -28.98 0.71
N GLU A 14 -10.68 -30.09 0.93
CA GLU A 14 -10.92 -31.02 2.05
C GLU A 14 -9.91 -30.82 3.18
N LEU A 15 -8.77 -30.17 2.90
CA LEU A 15 -7.68 -29.97 3.86
C LEU A 15 -8.15 -29.32 5.16
N ARG A 16 -8.94 -28.25 5.06
CA ARG A 16 -9.46 -27.53 6.23
C ARG A 16 -10.30 -28.44 7.11
N GLU A 17 -11.27 -29.14 6.52
CA GLU A 17 -12.19 -30.02 7.24
C GLU A 17 -11.43 -31.14 7.95
N GLN A 18 -10.53 -31.82 7.23
CA GLN A 18 -9.77 -32.94 7.78
C GLN A 18 -8.81 -32.51 8.90
N LEU A 19 -8.16 -31.35 8.76
CA LEU A 19 -7.30 -30.79 9.79
C LEU A 19 -8.10 -30.42 11.04
N PHE A 20 -9.28 -29.82 10.88
CA PHE A 20 -10.12 -29.38 11.99
C PHE A 20 -10.70 -30.57 12.75
N ASP A 21 -11.19 -31.59 12.04
CA ASP A 21 -11.68 -32.82 12.65
C ASP A 21 -10.58 -33.49 13.47
N THR A 22 -9.37 -33.60 12.89
CA THR A 22 -8.24 -34.24 13.59
C THR A 22 -7.83 -33.46 14.83
N LEU A 23 -7.73 -32.12 14.75
CA LEU A 23 -7.41 -31.27 15.90
C LEU A 23 -8.47 -31.33 17.00
N THR A 24 -9.74 -31.55 16.64
CA THR A 24 -10.85 -31.68 17.60
C THR A 24 -10.77 -33.00 18.37
N GLU A 25 -10.24 -34.05 17.75
CA GLU A 25 -10.04 -35.37 18.39
C GLU A 25 -8.81 -35.41 19.31
N VAL A 26 -7.89 -34.45 19.21
CA VAL A 26 -6.67 -34.39 20.03
C VAL A 26 -6.98 -33.81 21.41
N ASP A 27 -6.60 -34.54 22.46
CA ASP A 27 -6.76 -34.12 23.84
C ASP A 27 -5.85 -32.89 24.17
N PRO A 28 -6.29 -31.96 25.04
CA PRO A 28 -5.43 -30.88 25.52
C PRO A 28 -4.13 -31.39 26.14
N GLY A 29 -3.02 -30.80 25.73
CA GLY A 29 -1.65 -31.16 26.13
C GLY A 29 -0.99 -32.20 25.22
N ASP A 30 -1.73 -32.82 24.31
CA ASP A 30 -1.18 -33.74 23.31
C ASP A 30 -0.70 -33.01 22.05
N THR A 31 0.16 -33.69 21.30
CA THR A 31 0.82 -33.15 20.09
C THR A 31 0.43 -33.97 18.86
N LEU A 32 0.03 -33.25 17.82
CA LEU A 32 -0.21 -33.74 16.47
C LEU A 32 1.00 -33.39 15.59
N GLU A 33 1.67 -34.40 15.04
CA GLU A 33 2.71 -34.24 14.03
C GLU A 33 2.06 -34.20 12.65
N ILE A 34 2.24 -33.10 11.93
CA ILE A 34 1.66 -32.85 10.62
C ILE A 34 2.77 -32.81 9.57
N VAL A 35 2.54 -33.49 8.45
CA VAL A 35 3.35 -33.37 7.23
C VAL A 35 2.47 -32.77 6.13
N ALA A 36 2.89 -31.66 5.54
CA ALA A 36 2.14 -30.97 4.49
C ALA A 36 3.05 -30.50 3.35
N ASP A 37 2.56 -30.55 2.12
CA ASP A 37 3.24 -29.98 0.95
C ASP A 37 2.96 -28.48 0.76
N ARG A 38 1.99 -27.95 1.50
CA ARG A 38 1.51 -26.57 1.47
C ARG A 38 1.47 -25.94 2.87
N ASP A 39 1.13 -24.67 2.92
CA ASP A 39 1.03 -23.90 4.16
C ASP A 39 -0.26 -24.27 4.91
N VAL A 40 -0.16 -24.48 6.22
CA VAL A 40 -1.30 -24.81 7.07
C VAL A 40 -1.49 -23.81 8.22
N ASP A 41 -0.62 -22.79 8.33
CA ASP A 41 -0.63 -21.85 9.46
C ASP A 41 -1.96 -21.10 9.53
N VAL A 42 -2.47 -20.64 8.38
CA VAL A 42 -3.77 -19.97 8.30
C VAL A 42 -4.89 -20.85 8.85
N HIS A 43 -4.85 -22.15 8.56
CA HIS A 43 -5.86 -23.08 9.04
C HIS A 43 -5.73 -23.36 10.55
N LEU A 44 -4.51 -23.50 11.07
CA LEU A 44 -4.28 -23.65 12.51
C LEU A 44 -4.75 -22.42 13.27
N LEU A 45 -4.47 -21.22 12.75
CA LEU A 45 -4.94 -19.96 13.30
C LEU A 45 -6.46 -19.88 13.29
N ARG A 46 -7.10 -20.27 12.19
CA ARG A 46 -8.55 -20.35 12.07
C ARG A 46 -9.16 -21.30 13.08
N TYR A 47 -8.55 -22.46 13.27
CA TYR A 47 -9.00 -23.42 14.26
C TYR A 47 -8.99 -22.82 15.67
N GLN A 48 -7.93 -22.08 16.05
CA GLN A 48 -7.86 -21.44 17.37
C GLN A 48 -9.02 -20.46 17.62
N ILE A 49 -9.38 -19.69 16.60
CA ILE A 49 -10.44 -18.68 16.67
C ILE A 49 -11.80 -19.37 16.74
N GLU A 50 -12.09 -20.26 15.79
CA GLU A 50 -13.40 -20.92 15.65
C GLU A 50 -13.73 -21.90 16.78
N HIS A 51 -12.70 -22.50 17.38
CA HIS A 51 -12.86 -23.49 18.46
C HIS A 51 -12.44 -22.93 19.82
N GLU A 52 -12.14 -21.62 19.90
CA GLU A 52 -11.71 -20.92 21.11
C GLU A 52 -10.66 -21.73 21.89
N ARG A 53 -9.61 -22.17 21.18
CA ARG A 53 -8.63 -23.10 21.74
C ARG A 53 -7.22 -22.67 21.41
N ALA A 54 -6.35 -22.68 22.41
CA ALA A 54 -4.95 -22.34 22.18
C ALA A 54 -4.28 -23.46 21.38
N LEU A 55 -3.54 -23.10 20.34
CA LEU A 55 -2.60 -23.99 19.67
C LEU A 55 -1.20 -23.38 19.75
N SER A 56 -0.19 -24.24 19.85
CA SER A 56 1.19 -23.84 19.65
C SER A 56 1.84 -24.83 18.72
N TRP A 57 2.53 -24.37 17.68
CA TRP A 57 3.22 -25.26 16.77
C TRP A 57 4.64 -24.81 16.50
N ALA A 58 5.48 -25.77 16.14
CA ALA A 58 6.85 -25.53 15.73
C ALA A 58 7.15 -26.37 14.49
N TYR A 59 7.73 -25.71 13.49
CA TYR A 59 8.29 -26.38 12.32
C TYR A 59 9.55 -27.13 12.72
N ALA A 60 9.68 -28.40 12.32
CA ALA A 60 10.92 -29.16 12.45
C ALA A 60 12.04 -28.46 11.66
N HIS A 61 11.73 -28.02 10.44
CA HIS A 61 12.61 -27.27 9.55
C HIS A 61 11.81 -26.21 8.77
N PRO A 62 11.95 -24.89 9.08
CA PRO A 62 11.11 -23.83 8.51
C PRO A 62 11.14 -23.71 6.98
N ASP A 63 12.27 -24.07 6.35
CA ASP A 63 12.48 -23.96 4.91
C ASP A 63 12.45 -25.33 4.19
N ALA A 64 12.18 -26.43 4.88
CA ALA A 64 12.14 -27.75 4.26
C ALA A 64 10.79 -28.01 3.58
N GLU A 65 10.85 -28.74 2.47
CA GLU A 65 9.69 -29.31 1.80
C GLU A 65 9.85 -30.84 1.73
N PRO A 66 8.86 -31.64 2.17
CA PRO A 66 7.59 -31.20 2.76
C PRO A 66 7.77 -30.53 4.13
N ARG A 67 6.79 -29.70 4.50
CA ARG A 67 6.75 -29.01 5.79
C ARG A 67 6.35 -30.02 6.85
N GLU A 68 7.19 -30.14 7.86
CA GLU A 68 6.93 -30.97 9.04
C GLU A 68 6.77 -30.04 10.23
N LEU A 69 5.64 -30.14 10.93
CA LEU A 69 5.33 -29.33 12.10
C LEU A 69 4.69 -30.15 13.20
N ALA A 70 5.03 -29.84 14.45
CA ALA A 70 4.41 -30.42 15.63
C ALA A 70 3.46 -29.39 16.23
N VAL A 71 2.16 -29.69 16.22
CA VAL A 71 1.09 -28.85 16.75
C VAL A 71 0.65 -29.40 18.10
N THR A 72 0.85 -28.65 19.17
CA THR A 72 0.34 -28.97 20.50
C THR A 72 -1.00 -28.29 20.72
N VAL A 73 -2.01 -29.08 21.08
CA VAL A 73 -3.35 -28.59 21.41
C VAL A 73 -3.37 -28.13 22.86
N GLY A 74 -3.70 -26.88 23.09
CA GLY A 74 -3.78 -26.27 24.41
C GLY A 74 -5.15 -26.39 25.07
N GLU A 75 -5.27 -25.73 26.22
CA GLU A 75 -6.55 -25.54 26.90
C GLU A 75 -7.48 -24.64 26.07
N ALA A 76 -8.77 -24.63 26.42
CA ALA A 76 -9.69 -23.63 25.88
C ALA A 76 -9.20 -22.21 26.24
N LEU A 77 -9.31 -21.29 25.29
CA LEU A 77 -9.14 -19.87 25.53
C LEU A 77 -10.24 -19.43 26.51
N GLY A 78 -9.92 -18.49 27.40
CA GLY A 78 -10.95 -17.91 28.28
C GLY A 78 -11.95 -17.09 27.46
N ASP A 79 -13.14 -16.83 28.02
CA ASP A 79 -14.26 -16.12 27.35
C ASP A 79 -13.87 -14.75 26.72
N ASP A 80 -12.75 -14.15 27.11
CA ASP A 80 -12.25 -12.86 26.61
C ASP A 80 -10.84 -12.94 25.97
N ALA A 81 -10.30 -14.15 25.75
CA ALA A 81 -8.92 -14.32 25.27
C ALA A 81 -8.87 -14.52 23.75
N LEU A 82 -8.33 -13.53 23.03
CA LEU A 82 -8.10 -13.62 21.60
C LEU A 82 -6.96 -14.59 21.26
N ALA A 83 -7.08 -15.31 20.14
CA ALA A 83 -6.03 -16.19 19.63
C ALA A 83 -4.80 -15.39 19.18
N THR A 84 -3.59 -15.91 19.42
CA THR A 84 -2.34 -15.24 19.01
C THR A 84 -1.91 -15.70 17.61
N VAL A 85 -1.63 -14.73 16.74
CA VAL A 85 -1.10 -14.89 15.38
C VAL A 85 0.32 -14.33 15.33
N ASP A 86 1.33 -15.18 15.43
CA ASP A 86 2.74 -14.78 15.28
C ASP A 86 3.18 -14.92 13.83
N VAL A 87 3.57 -13.81 13.22
CA VAL A 87 3.98 -13.77 11.81
C VAL A 87 5.45 -13.49 11.61
N ARG A 88 6.25 -13.42 12.69
CA ARG A 88 7.67 -13.05 12.62
C ARG A 88 8.48 -14.02 11.77
N ASP A 89 8.12 -15.30 11.82
CA ASP A 89 8.75 -16.36 11.03
C ASP A 89 8.17 -16.49 9.61
N LEU A 90 7.07 -15.78 9.30
CA LEU A 90 6.51 -15.73 7.94
C LEU A 90 7.35 -14.82 7.03
N LYS A 91 7.55 -15.27 5.79
CA LYS A 91 8.17 -14.46 4.73
C LYS A 91 7.35 -13.17 4.51
N PRO A 92 7.99 -11.99 4.38
CA PRO A 92 7.28 -10.71 4.32
C PRO A 92 6.19 -10.61 3.24
N GLN A 93 6.39 -11.26 2.09
CA GLN A 93 5.42 -11.25 0.99
C GLN A 93 4.14 -12.02 1.32
N ARG A 94 4.21 -13.06 2.15
CA ARG A 94 3.07 -13.93 2.51
C ARG A 94 2.33 -13.45 3.76
N ARG A 95 3.05 -12.75 4.65
CA ARG A 95 2.52 -12.20 5.90
C ARG A 95 1.23 -11.40 5.68
N HIS A 96 1.24 -10.47 4.72
CA HIS A 96 0.08 -9.61 4.45
C HIS A 96 -1.11 -10.40 3.90
N GLU A 97 -0.88 -11.27 2.91
CA GLU A 97 -1.91 -12.10 2.30
C GLU A 97 -2.59 -13.01 3.33
N ALA A 98 -1.80 -13.66 4.19
CA ALA A 98 -2.31 -14.51 5.25
C ALA A 98 -3.16 -13.72 6.27
N LEU A 99 -2.70 -12.55 6.69
CA LEU A 99 -3.41 -11.73 7.68
C LEU A 99 -4.72 -11.15 7.14
N LEU A 100 -4.76 -10.76 5.87
CA LEU A 100 -6.00 -10.35 5.20
C LEU A 100 -6.98 -11.50 5.13
N GLY A 101 -6.54 -12.67 4.68
CA GLY A 101 -7.36 -13.87 4.63
C GLY A 101 -7.92 -14.23 6.00
N ILE A 102 -7.08 -14.12 7.07
CA ILE A 102 -7.51 -14.30 8.46
C ILE A 102 -8.51 -13.23 8.91
N PHE A 103 -8.45 -12.00 8.43
CA PHE A 103 -9.43 -11.00 8.82
C PHE A 103 -10.78 -11.17 8.09
N GLU A 104 -10.75 -11.51 6.80
CA GLU A 104 -11.95 -11.59 5.96
C GLU A 104 -12.98 -12.62 6.46
N GLU A 105 -12.54 -13.81 6.88
CA GLU A 105 -13.44 -14.85 7.39
C GLU A 105 -13.81 -14.70 8.88
N LEU A 106 -13.31 -13.68 9.61
CA LEU A 106 -13.80 -13.43 10.99
C LEU A 106 -15.29 -13.11 10.99
N ALA A 107 -16.01 -13.62 11.98
CA ALA A 107 -17.33 -13.14 12.32
C ALA A 107 -17.28 -11.75 12.97
N ALA A 108 -18.44 -11.16 13.19
CA ALA A 108 -18.54 -9.95 13.99
C ALA A 108 -18.18 -10.26 15.45
N ASP A 109 -17.44 -9.35 16.07
CA ASP A 109 -16.88 -9.41 17.43
C ASP A 109 -15.81 -10.50 17.63
N GLU A 110 -15.36 -11.17 16.56
CA GLU A 110 -14.19 -12.05 16.59
C GLU A 110 -12.90 -11.28 16.28
N GLY A 111 -11.78 -11.78 16.79
CA GLY A 111 -10.48 -11.14 16.61
C GLY A 111 -9.29 -12.03 16.94
N PHE A 112 -8.10 -11.46 16.82
CA PHE A 112 -6.84 -12.12 17.14
C PHE A 112 -5.78 -11.11 17.59
N VAL A 113 -4.74 -11.59 18.28
CA VAL A 113 -3.56 -10.81 18.64
C VAL A 113 -2.44 -11.06 17.63
N LEU A 114 -2.11 -10.06 16.83
CA LEU A 114 -0.97 -10.08 15.92
C LEU A 114 0.34 -9.85 16.68
N VAL A 115 1.33 -10.74 16.47
CA VAL A 115 2.71 -10.57 16.90
C VAL A 115 3.61 -10.31 15.69
N ASN A 116 4.24 -9.14 15.65
CA ASN A 116 5.07 -8.72 14.53
C ASN A 116 6.45 -8.21 14.99
N ASP A 117 7.45 -8.30 14.12
CA ASP A 117 8.83 -7.84 14.35
C ASP A 117 9.01 -6.33 14.12
N HIS A 118 8.02 -5.70 13.50
CA HIS A 118 7.93 -4.25 13.25
C HIS A 118 6.50 -3.73 13.52
N ASP A 119 6.32 -2.42 13.48
CA ASP A 119 4.99 -1.82 13.63
C ASP A 119 4.09 -2.21 12.43
N PRO A 120 2.98 -2.94 12.62
CA PRO A 120 2.10 -3.38 11.54
C PRO A 120 1.12 -2.27 11.07
N LYS A 121 1.49 -1.00 11.25
CA LYS A 121 0.71 0.16 10.79
C LYS A 121 0.26 0.10 9.31
N PRO A 122 1.05 -0.43 8.35
CA PRO A 122 0.56 -0.62 6.98
C PRO A 122 -0.67 -1.54 6.91
N LEU A 123 -0.67 -2.64 7.68
CA LEU A 123 -1.81 -3.56 7.79
C LEU A 123 -3.04 -2.90 8.42
N TYR A 124 -2.85 -2.07 9.45
CA TYR A 124 -3.94 -1.27 10.03
C TYR A 124 -4.62 -0.41 8.97
N HIS A 125 -3.81 0.36 8.22
CA HIS A 125 -4.33 1.22 7.18
C HIS A 125 -5.06 0.40 6.11
N GLU A 126 -4.52 -0.76 5.74
CA GLU A 126 -5.10 -1.72 4.80
C GLU A 126 -6.45 -2.30 5.23
N LEU A 127 -6.56 -2.79 6.46
CA LEU A 127 -7.79 -3.35 6.99
C LEU A 127 -8.84 -2.24 7.17
N ARG A 128 -8.48 -1.11 7.78
CA ARG A 128 -9.39 0.05 7.96
C ARG A 128 -9.89 0.62 6.64
N SER A 129 -9.05 0.51 5.63
CA SER A 129 -9.34 0.83 4.24
C SER A 129 -10.37 -0.15 3.65
N MET A 130 -10.28 -1.44 3.96
CA MET A 130 -11.23 -2.44 3.45
C MET A 130 -12.57 -2.50 4.18
N HIS A 131 -12.55 -2.31 5.50
CA HIS A 131 -13.72 -2.55 6.36
C HIS A 131 -14.21 -1.29 7.08
N GLY A 132 -13.64 -0.11 6.79
CA GLY A 132 -14.05 1.17 7.37
C GLY A 132 -13.88 1.19 8.88
N ASP A 133 -14.94 1.61 9.59
CA ASP A 133 -15.00 1.62 11.05
C ASP A 133 -15.35 0.23 11.65
N GLY A 134 -15.45 -0.81 10.80
CA GLY A 134 -15.73 -2.21 11.16
C GLY A 134 -14.55 -2.95 11.81
N ILE A 135 -13.55 -2.23 12.33
CA ILE A 135 -12.34 -2.79 12.94
C ILE A 135 -12.04 -2.05 14.24
N ASP A 136 -11.86 -2.82 15.32
CA ASP A 136 -11.15 -2.37 16.50
C ASP A 136 -9.67 -2.77 16.39
N TRP A 137 -8.80 -1.83 16.72
CA TRP A 137 -7.35 -1.98 16.62
C TRP A 137 -6.67 -1.39 17.85
N GLU A 138 -6.15 -2.24 18.71
CA GLU A 138 -5.51 -1.85 19.95
C GLU A 138 -4.08 -2.40 20.03
N TYR A 139 -3.12 -1.55 20.39
CA TYR A 139 -1.75 -2.01 20.63
C TYR A 139 -1.62 -2.50 22.07
N ALA A 140 -1.63 -3.81 22.27
CA ALA A 140 -1.36 -4.44 23.56
C ALA A 140 0.09 -4.20 24.02
N SER A 141 1.06 -4.17 23.09
CA SER A 141 2.47 -3.89 23.40
C SER A 141 3.21 -3.26 22.23
N ARG A 142 4.12 -2.32 22.53
CA ARG A 142 5.01 -1.64 21.57
C ARG A 142 6.46 -1.77 22.02
N GLY A 143 7.17 -2.78 21.52
CA GLY A 143 8.58 -3.03 21.84
C GLY A 143 9.53 -2.68 20.69
N SER A 144 10.82 -2.57 20.97
CA SER A 144 11.87 -2.30 19.97
C SER A 144 12.19 -3.51 19.05
N GLY A 145 11.27 -4.48 18.94
CA GLY A 145 11.46 -5.73 18.20
C GLY A 145 10.34 -6.76 18.33
N GLU A 146 9.32 -6.46 19.15
CA GLU A 146 8.10 -7.26 19.27
C GLU A 146 6.92 -6.30 19.46
N TRP A 147 5.92 -6.44 18.61
CA TRP A 147 4.70 -5.65 18.60
C TRP A 147 3.51 -6.57 18.76
N HIS A 148 2.66 -6.28 19.73
CA HIS A 148 1.40 -7.00 19.94
C HIS A 148 0.24 -6.06 19.63
N VAL A 149 -0.61 -6.50 18.71
CA VAL A 149 -1.79 -5.74 18.29
C VAL A 149 -3.01 -6.64 18.33
N GLU A 150 -4.01 -6.24 19.10
CA GLU A 150 -5.34 -6.84 19.12
C GLU A 150 -6.14 -6.26 17.96
N ILE A 151 -6.67 -7.15 17.12
CA ILE A 151 -7.44 -6.82 15.93
C ILE A 151 -8.78 -7.53 16.07
N VAL A 152 -9.88 -6.77 16.16
CA VAL A 152 -11.25 -7.31 16.28
C VAL A 152 -12.10 -6.76 15.16
N LYS A 153 -12.91 -7.61 14.52
CA LYS A 153 -13.87 -7.19 13.50
C LYS A 153 -15.16 -6.76 14.18
N THR A 154 -15.52 -5.48 14.13
CA THR A 154 -16.73 -4.98 14.79
C THR A 154 -17.95 -5.16 13.88
N ALA A 155 -19.13 -5.36 14.48
CA ALA A 155 -20.36 -5.74 13.79
C ALA A 155 -20.94 -4.73 12.78
N ASP A 156 -20.34 -3.55 12.60
CA ASP A 156 -20.82 -2.53 11.65
C ASP A 156 -20.13 -2.64 10.28
N SER A 157 -20.42 -3.75 9.60
CA SER A 157 -20.52 -3.73 8.14
C SER A 157 -21.89 -4.27 7.74
N GLU A 158 -22.94 -3.47 7.99
CA GLU A 158 -24.01 -3.48 6.99
C GLU A 158 -23.31 -3.16 5.66
N SER A 159 -23.15 -4.18 4.82
CA SER A 159 -22.84 -4.02 3.40
C SER A 159 -23.96 -3.19 2.78
N ARG A 160 -23.90 -1.87 2.97
CA ARG A 160 -24.88 -0.94 2.45
C ARG A 160 -24.60 -0.75 0.98
N SER A 161 -25.49 -1.36 0.19
CA SER A 161 -25.69 -1.17 -1.24
C SER A 161 -24.61 -1.80 -2.13
N GLY A 162 -24.73 -3.12 -2.35
CA GLY A 162 -24.88 -3.77 -3.67
C GLY A 162 -23.85 -3.59 -4.80
N ASP A 163 -23.10 -2.49 -4.86
CA ASP A 163 -22.21 -2.16 -5.98
C ASP A 163 -20.85 -1.57 -5.54
N VAL A 164 -20.68 -1.21 -4.26
CA VAL A 164 -19.41 -0.71 -3.69
C VAL A 164 -18.69 -1.84 -2.97
N VAL A 165 -17.58 -2.30 -3.54
CA VAL A 165 -16.73 -3.39 -3.03
C VAL A 165 -15.85 -2.91 -1.87
N THR A 166 -15.49 -1.62 -1.81
CA THR A 166 -14.63 -1.10 -0.71
C THR A 166 -14.73 0.42 -0.52
N GLN A 167 -14.72 0.93 0.72
CA GLN A 167 -14.78 2.37 1.06
C GLN A 167 -13.53 2.82 1.81
N TYR A 168 -12.86 3.86 1.32
CA TYR A 168 -11.53 4.27 1.75
C TYR A 168 -11.49 5.74 2.20
N ASP A 169 -11.13 6.02 3.46
CA ASP A 169 -10.83 7.38 3.88
C ASP A 169 -9.35 7.74 3.65
N VAL A 170 -9.10 8.50 2.59
CA VAL A 170 -7.76 8.95 2.17
C VAL A 170 -7.16 9.92 3.19
N ARG A 171 -7.97 10.51 4.08
CA ARG A 171 -7.49 11.43 5.13
C ARG A 171 -6.65 10.72 6.18
N GLU A 172 -6.94 9.45 6.45
CA GLU A 172 -6.28 8.64 7.47
C GLU A 172 -4.96 8.03 6.98
N ILE A 173 -4.69 8.08 5.66
CA ILE A 173 -3.46 7.54 5.06
C ILE A 173 -2.36 8.62 5.06
N PRO A 174 -1.12 8.31 5.46
CA PRO A 174 0.02 9.21 5.31
C PRO A 174 0.16 9.69 3.87
N LYS A 175 0.40 10.99 3.65
CA LYS A 175 0.34 11.60 2.30
C LYS A 175 1.22 10.89 1.26
N GLN A 176 2.40 10.43 1.67
CA GLN A 176 3.37 9.75 0.81
C GLN A 176 2.91 8.36 0.35
N GLU A 177 2.00 7.72 1.09
CA GLU A 177 1.53 6.35 0.84
C GLU A 177 0.17 6.30 0.13
N ARG A 178 -0.58 7.42 0.11
CA ARG A 178 -1.95 7.51 -0.45
C ARG A 178 -2.09 6.92 -1.84
N HIS A 179 -1.35 7.43 -2.82
CA HIS A 179 -1.53 7.02 -4.20
C HIS A 179 -1.05 5.58 -4.44
N PRO A 180 0.14 5.16 -3.95
CA PRO A 180 0.56 3.75 -4.02
C PRO A 180 -0.47 2.79 -3.44
N THR A 181 -1.01 3.08 -2.25
CA THR A 181 -2.02 2.23 -1.59
C THR A 181 -3.31 2.16 -2.41
N ILE A 182 -3.80 3.29 -2.92
CA ILE A 182 -5.05 3.32 -3.71
C ILE A 182 -4.90 2.55 -5.03
N HIS A 183 -3.75 2.68 -5.71
CA HIS A 183 -3.46 1.91 -6.93
C HIS A 183 -3.35 0.42 -6.68
N HIS A 184 -2.66 0.03 -5.61
CA HIS A 184 -2.54 -1.37 -5.22
C HIS A 184 -3.93 -1.99 -4.96
N ARG A 185 -4.77 -1.28 -4.19
CA ARG A 185 -6.15 -1.69 -3.88
C ARG A 185 -7.02 -1.83 -5.12
N TYR A 186 -6.96 -0.87 -6.03
CA TYR A 186 -7.74 -0.93 -7.27
C TYR A 186 -7.32 -2.11 -8.16
N GLY A 187 -6.04 -2.51 -8.09
CA GLY A 187 -5.55 -3.73 -8.73
C GLY A 187 -6.26 -5.00 -8.24
N MET A 188 -6.57 -5.08 -6.95
CA MET A 188 -7.16 -6.26 -6.30
C MET A 188 -8.69 -6.37 -6.46
N ILE A 189 -9.36 -5.29 -6.89
CA ILE A 189 -10.80 -5.31 -7.11
C ILE A 189 -11.13 -6.16 -8.36
N PRO A 190 -12.15 -7.05 -8.30
CA PRO A 190 -12.60 -7.81 -9.47
C PRO A 190 -13.22 -6.88 -10.52
N GLU A 191 -13.26 -7.32 -11.79
CA GLU A 191 -13.92 -6.55 -12.84
C GLU A 191 -15.39 -6.27 -12.50
N GLY A 192 -15.85 -5.05 -12.73
CA GLY A 192 -17.18 -4.57 -12.33
C GLY A 192 -17.27 -4.10 -10.87
N GLY A 193 -16.23 -4.29 -10.05
CA GLY A 193 -16.22 -3.80 -8.67
C GLY A 193 -16.00 -2.29 -8.57
N THR A 194 -16.66 -1.65 -7.60
CA THR A 194 -16.51 -0.20 -7.34
C THR A 194 -15.76 0.07 -6.03
N MET A 195 -14.75 0.93 -6.11
CA MET A 195 -14.01 1.50 -5.00
C MET A 195 -14.58 2.88 -4.66
N GLU A 196 -14.87 3.17 -3.38
CA GLU A 196 -15.22 4.50 -2.91
C GLU A 196 -14.03 5.15 -2.19
N LEU A 197 -13.65 6.37 -2.56
CA LEU A 197 -12.66 7.19 -1.86
C LEU A 197 -13.32 8.38 -1.16
N ILE A 198 -12.98 8.61 0.11
CA ILE A 198 -13.32 9.80 0.88
C ILE A 198 -12.06 10.65 1.01
N ALA A 199 -12.07 11.85 0.44
CA ALA A 199 -10.95 12.78 0.44
C ALA A 199 -11.37 14.15 0.99
N PRO A 200 -10.45 15.01 1.49
CA PRO A 200 -10.82 16.33 1.98
C PRO A 200 -11.25 17.29 0.85
N HIS A 201 -10.85 16.98 -0.38
CA HIS A 201 -11.22 17.66 -1.63
C HIS A 201 -11.15 16.64 -2.77
N GLU A 202 -11.64 17.01 -3.95
CA GLU A 202 -11.52 16.19 -5.16
C GLU A 202 -10.04 15.82 -5.43
N PRO A 203 -9.68 14.52 -5.51
CA PRO A 203 -8.30 14.08 -5.70
C PRO A 203 -7.95 14.06 -7.20
N ARG A 204 -7.83 15.24 -7.81
CA ARG A 204 -7.50 15.39 -9.24
C ARG A 204 -6.18 14.76 -9.65
N PRO A 205 -5.09 14.84 -8.86
CA PRO A 205 -3.82 14.18 -9.22
C PRO A 205 -3.99 12.66 -9.35
N LEU A 206 -4.70 12.05 -8.39
CA LEU A 206 -5.00 10.62 -8.40
C LEU A 206 -5.88 10.22 -9.61
N HIS A 207 -6.87 11.03 -9.98
CA HIS A 207 -7.67 10.78 -11.19
C HIS A 207 -6.81 10.78 -12.46
N GLN A 208 -5.85 11.71 -12.57
CA GLN A 208 -4.92 11.75 -13.69
C GLN A 208 -3.99 10.54 -13.72
N GLU A 209 -3.50 10.09 -12.57
CA GLU A 209 -2.68 8.87 -12.46
C GLU A 209 -3.46 7.62 -12.85
N PHE A 210 -4.74 7.53 -12.47
CA PHE A 210 -5.62 6.45 -12.89
C PHE A 210 -5.85 6.42 -14.39
N ARG A 211 -6.08 7.59 -15.03
CA ARG A 211 -6.17 7.68 -16.50
C ARG A 211 -4.88 7.26 -17.19
N GLN A 212 -3.73 7.68 -16.67
CA GLN A 212 -2.44 7.31 -17.26
C GLN A 212 -2.15 5.81 -17.14
N ARG A 213 -2.49 5.21 -16.00
CA ARG A 213 -2.17 3.81 -15.70
C ARG A 213 -3.19 2.81 -16.25
N TYR A 214 -4.48 3.13 -16.21
CA TYR A 214 -5.57 2.22 -16.57
C TYR A 214 -6.35 2.67 -17.82
N GLY A 215 -6.02 3.81 -18.42
CA GLY A 215 -6.69 4.30 -19.63
C GLY A 215 -8.19 4.51 -19.42
N ASP A 216 -9.00 3.95 -20.31
CA ASP A 216 -10.46 3.99 -20.24
C ASP A 216 -11.08 2.75 -19.57
N SER A 217 -10.27 1.88 -18.97
CA SER A 217 -10.74 0.64 -18.31
C SER A 217 -11.34 0.85 -16.91
N PHE A 218 -11.84 2.06 -16.63
CA PHE A 218 -12.48 2.42 -15.37
C PHE A 218 -13.44 3.61 -15.53
N SER A 219 -14.39 3.76 -14.60
CA SER A 219 -15.18 4.98 -14.45
C SER A 219 -14.82 5.73 -13.18
N TRP A 220 -14.94 7.05 -13.21
CA TRP A 220 -14.68 7.94 -12.08
C TRP A 220 -15.88 8.87 -11.88
N GLU A 221 -16.57 8.74 -10.75
CA GLU A 221 -17.77 9.51 -10.41
C GLU A 221 -17.58 10.22 -9.07
N VAL A 222 -17.81 11.53 -9.03
CA VAL A 222 -17.82 12.28 -7.76
C VAL A 222 -19.25 12.25 -7.21
N VAL A 223 -19.46 11.44 -6.17
CA VAL A 223 -20.76 11.17 -5.56
C VAL A 223 -21.16 12.27 -4.57
N GLU A 224 -20.18 12.82 -3.86
CA GLU A 224 -20.39 13.85 -2.84
C GLU A 224 -19.23 14.86 -2.90
N SER A 225 -19.53 16.16 -2.82
CA SER A 225 -18.51 17.22 -2.86
C SER A 225 -18.84 18.33 -1.87
N GLU A 226 -18.59 18.05 -0.59
CA GLU A 226 -18.71 19.00 0.51
C GLU A 226 -17.32 19.52 0.92
N PRO A 227 -17.21 20.75 1.47
CA PRO A 227 -15.95 21.26 1.99
C PRO A 227 -15.37 20.35 3.08
N GLY A 228 -14.20 19.74 2.85
CA GLY A 228 -13.56 18.82 3.79
C GLY A 228 -14.02 17.35 3.67
N ARG A 229 -14.97 17.05 2.77
CA ARG A 229 -15.44 15.69 2.48
C ARG A 229 -15.93 15.57 1.04
N CYS A 230 -15.12 14.91 0.21
CA CYS A 230 -15.41 14.57 -1.17
C CYS A 230 -15.44 13.05 -1.30
N ARG A 231 -16.51 12.47 -1.84
CA ARG A 231 -16.64 11.02 -2.10
C ARG A 231 -16.57 10.76 -3.58
N VAL A 232 -15.71 9.82 -3.97
CA VAL A 232 -15.46 9.43 -5.35
C VAL A 232 -15.67 7.93 -5.51
N HIS A 233 -16.45 7.50 -6.49
CA HIS A 233 -16.55 6.10 -6.91
C HIS A 233 -15.66 5.84 -8.12
N ILE A 234 -14.87 4.77 -8.05
CA ILE A 234 -13.98 4.28 -9.09
C ILE A 234 -14.40 2.84 -9.42
N THR A 235 -15.06 2.63 -10.56
CA THR A 235 -15.50 1.29 -10.97
C THR A 235 -14.57 0.70 -12.00
N LYS A 236 -14.15 -0.55 -11.80
CA LYS A 236 -13.26 -1.26 -12.71
C LYS A 236 -14.04 -1.80 -13.91
N GLY A 237 -13.61 -1.43 -15.12
CA GLY A 237 -14.20 -1.93 -16.38
C GLY A 237 -13.68 -3.32 -16.73
N ALA A 238 -14.51 -4.13 -17.41
CA ALA A 238 -14.09 -5.40 -17.98
C ALA A 238 -13.20 -5.15 -19.21
N GLY A 239 -11.96 -5.63 -19.18
CA GLY A 239 -10.96 -5.33 -20.20
C GLY A 239 -11.24 -6.03 -21.54
N GLY A 240 -11.56 -5.27 -22.59
CA GLY A 240 -11.44 -5.71 -23.98
C GLY A 240 -10.12 -5.22 -24.57
N ALA A 241 -9.20 -6.14 -24.85
CA ALA A 241 -8.04 -5.86 -25.70
C ALA A 241 -8.49 -5.80 -27.17
N ASP A 242 -8.15 -4.73 -27.89
CA ASP A 242 -8.06 -4.73 -29.36
C ASP A 242 -7.10 -3.66 -29.88
N ASP A 243 -6.34 -4.08 -30.89
CA ASP A 243 -5.23 -3.46 -31.63
C ASP A 243 -5.65 -2.26 -32.53
N ALA A 244 -4.71 -1.33 -32.78
CA ALA A 244 -4.18 -0.99 -34.13
C ALA A 244 -3.53 0.42 -34.25
N SER A 245 -2.21 0.42 -34.39
CA SER A 245 -1.35 1.14 -35.38
C SER A 245 -1.80 2.47 -36.04
N GLY A 246 -0.96 3.51 -35.86
CA GLY A 246 -0.14 4.05 -36.98
C GLY A 246 -0.34 5.51 -37.43
N SER A 247 0.69 6.35 -37.30
CA SER A 247 1.44 7.02 -38.40
C SER A 247 2.21 8.28 -37.96
N ALA A 248 3.34 8.51 -38.63
CA ALA A 248 4.37 9.52 -38.36
C ALA A 248 4.23 10.84 -39.15
N ASP A 249 5.10 11.79 -38.76
CA ASP A 249 5.56 13.04 -39.41
C ASP A 249 4.77 14.34 -39.13
N SER A 250 5.39 15.34 -38.48
CA SER A 250 6.30 16.29 -39.14
C SER A 250 6.86 17.37 -38.19
N ASP A 251 8.02 17.85 -38.60
CA ASP A 251 8.96 18.85 -38.06
C ASP A 251 8.35 20.23 -37.73
N GLY A 252 8.93 20.90 -36.73
CA GLY A 252 8.49 22.20 -36.23
C GLY A 252 9.45 22.84 -35.23
N SER A 253 10.63 23.21 -35.71
CA SER A 253 11.60 24.04 -34.97
C SER A 253 11.01 25.37 -34.47
N ALA A 254 11.19 25.67 -33.19
CA ALA A 254 11.32 27.03 -32.68
C ALA A 254 12.21 27.06 -31.42
N SER A 255 13.33 27.78 -31.53
CA SER A 255 14.24 28.17 -30.42
C SER A 255 13.60 29.23 -29.51
N PRO A 256 14.14 29.45 -28.30
CA PRO A 256 13.40 29.86 -27.12
C PRO A 256 13.18 31.37 -27.08
N THR A 257 12.09 31.79 -26.45
CA THR A 257 11.84 33.19 -26.14
C THR A 257 12.11 33.40 -24.65
N ASP A 258 13.04 34.32 -24.39
CA ASP A 258 13.42 34.94 -23.12
C ASP A 258 12.51 34.63 -21.93
N GLY A 259 12.92 33.62 -21.15
CA GLY A 259 12.42 33.34 -19.80
C GLY A 259 13.29 34.05 -18.77
N GLU A 260 12.67 34.86 -17.94
CA GLU A 260 13.18 35.57 -16.77
C GLU A 260 14.35 34.84 -16.08
N ALA A 261 15.54 35.46 -16.08
CA ALA A 261 16.77 34.80 -15.64
C ALA A 261 16.80 34.60 -14.13
N ILE A 262 16.66 33.34 -13.69
CA ILE A 262 16.87 32.93 -12.30
C ILE A 262 18.37 33.01 -11.98
N GLU A 263 18.74 33.73 -10.93
CA GLU A 263 20.12 33.79 -10.46
C GLU A 263 20.50 32.47 -9.79
N VAL A 264 21.52 31.79 -10.33
CA VAL A 264 22.01 30.53 -9.75
C VAL A 264 22.94 30.84 -8.57
N VAL A 265 22.51 30.48 -7.36
CA VAL A 265 23.25 30.77 -6.13
C VAL A 265 24.18 29.63 -5.69
N GLU A 266 23.86 28.39 -6.07
CA GLU A 266 24.64 27.21 -5.65
C GLU A 266 24.52 26.02 -6.64
N GLU A 267 25.49 25.09 -6.60
CA GLU A 267 25.41 23.76 -7.21
C GLU A 267 25.35 22.69 -6.10
N LEU A 268 24.30 21.87 -6.11
CA LEU A 268 24.05 20.80 -5.15
C LEU A 268 24.27 19.43 -5.82
N ASP A 269 25.44 18.81 -5.57
CA ASP A 269 25.75 17.46 -6.05
C ASP A 269 25.34 16.41 -5.02
N VAL A 270 24.34 15.59 -5.38
CA VAL A 270 23.75 14.59 -4.48
C VAL A 270 24.19 13.16 -4.76
N ARG A 271 25.06 12.94 -5.76
CA ARG A 271 25.45 11.60 -6.22
C ARG A 271 26.09 10.76 -5.13
N GLN A 272 26.83 11.41 -4.22
CA GLN A 272 27.55 10.74 -3.13
C GLN A 272 26.71 10.60 -1.85
N LEU A 273 25.49 11.10 -1.83
CA LEU A 273 24.61 11.03 -0.65
C LEU A 273 23.76 9.74 -0.67
N PRO A 274 23.46 9.14 0.50
CA PRO A 274 22.51 8.04 0.59
C PRO A 274 21.10 8.47 0.13
N PRO A 275 20.31 7.62 -0.55
CA PRO A 275 19.01 7.99 -1.13
C PRO A 275 18.03 8.71 -0.20
N ALA A 276 17.98 8.28 1.08
CA ALA A 276 17.13 8.90 2.09
C ALA A 276 17.51 10.36 2.40
N ARG A 277 18.80 10.71 2.31
CA ARG A 277 19.30 12.08 2.58
C ARG A 277 19.35 12.99 1.36
N ARG A 278 19.19 12.43 0.15
CA ARG A 278 19.14 13.21 -1.09
C ARG A 278 17.88 14.08 -1.10
N HIS A 279 16.72 13.46 -0.90
CA HIS A 279 15.44 14.16 -0.90
C HIS A 279 15.39 15.27 0.15
N GLU A 280 15.72 14.95 1.41
CA GLU A 280 15.71 15.92 2.51
C GLU A 280 16.54 17.18 2.18
N GLN A 281 17.78 17.03 1.72
CA GLN A 281 18.65 18.17 1.38
C GLN A 281 18.18 18.97 0.16
N ILE A 282 17.59 18.33 -0.85
CA ILE A 282 17.13 19.03 -2.05
C ILE A 282 15.92 19.92 -1.76
N PHE A 283 15.00 19.45 -0.91
CA PHE A 283 13.84 20.23 -0.48
C PHE A 283 14.22 21.34 0.50
N GLU A 284 15.13 21.07 1.44
CA GLU A 284 15.67 22.09 2.33
C GLU A 284 16.36 23.22 1.54
N ALA A 285 17.20 22.87 0.57
CA ALA A 285 17.84 23.85 -0.32
C ALA A 285 16.82 24.68 -1.12
N TYR A 286 15.69 24.08 -1.54
CA TYR A 286 14.64 24.80 -2.23
C TYR A 286 13.82 25.72 -1.32
N ASP A 287 13.51 25.28 -0.10
CA ASP A 287 12.76 26.08 0.87
C ASP A 287 13.54 27.34 1.27
N GLU A 288 14.86 27.25 1.37
CA GLU A 288 15.76 28.36 1.68
C GLU A 288 15.94 29.37 0.54
N LEU A 289 15.53 29.06 -0.70
CA LEU A 289 15.67 29.98 -1.83
C LEU A 289 14.83 31.25 -1.66
N GLU A 290 15.45 32.39 -1.94
CA GLU A 290 14.76 33.66 -2.15
C GLU A 290 14.11 33.71 -3.54
N THR A 291 13.00 34.44 -3.68
CA THR A 291 12.37 34.66 -4.98
C THR A 291 13.35 35.31 -5.95
N GLY A 292 13.44 34.79 -7.17
CA GLY A 292 14.40 35.17 -8.21
C GLY A 292 15.68 34.32 -8.22
N THR A 293 15.87 33.41 -7.26
CA THR A 293 17.08 32.58 -7.14
C THR A 293 16.81 31.09 -7.35
N GLY A 294 17.88 30.32 -7.63
CA GLY A 294 17.82 28.88 -7.82
C GLY A 294 19.17 28.20 -7.65
N PHE A 295 19.18 26.87 -7.57
CA PHE A 295 20.40 26.06 -7.52
C PHE A 295 20.41 25.02 -8.64
N VAL A 296 21.60 24.53 -9.00
CA VAL A 296 21.75 23.42 -9.96
C VAL A 296 21.93 22.12 -9.20
N LEU A 297 20.96 21.22 -9.34
CA LEU A 297 21.04 19.84 -8.87
C LEU A 297 21.89 19.01 -9.83
N VAL A 298 22.86 18.27 -9.31
CA VAL A 298 23.62 17.24 -10.04
C VAL A 298 23.24 15.85 -9.52
N ASN A 299 22.66 15.02 -10.38
CA ASN A 299 22.16 13.68 -10.04
C ASN A 299 22.71 12.59 -10.96
N ASP A 300 22.77 11.35 -10.46
CA ASP A 300 23.28 10.15 -11.17
C ASP A 300 22.21 9.44 -12.02
N HIS A 301 20.96 9.91 -11.97
CA HIS A 301 19.83 9.42 -12.76
C HIS A 301 18.86 10.56 -13.07
N ASP A 302 17.95 10.37 -14.03
CA ASP A 302 16.98 11.40 -14.41
C ASP A 302 16.03 11.72 -13.23
N PRO A 303 16.03 12.94 -12.68
CA PRO A 303 15.23 13.28 -11.50
C PRO A 303 13.76 13.58 -11.85
N LYS A 304 13.16 12.87 -12.83
CA LYS A 304 11.73 13.04 -13.20
C LYS A 304 10.77 12.88 -12.01
N PRO A 305 10.94 11.88 -11.11
CA PRO A 305 10.06 11.76 -9.95
C PRO A 305 10.11 13.01 -9.07
N LEU A 306 11.28 13.63 -8.96
CA LEU A 306 11.50 14.82 -8.16
C LEU A 306 10.88 16.06 -8.82
N TYR A 307 10.92 16.17 -10.16
CA TYR A 307 10.19 17.21 -10.89
C TYR A 307 8.70 17.18 -10.57
N HIS A 308 8.07 16.00 -10.68
CA HIS A 308 6.64 15.84 -10.39
C HIS A 308 6.30 16.17 -8.93
N GLN A 309 7.23 15.88 -8.02
CA GLN A 309 7.06 16.25 -6.62
C GLN A 309 7.12 17.78 -6.42
N PHE A 310 8.08 18.48 -7.01
CA PHE A 310 8.13 19.94 -6.95
C PHE A 310 6.96 20.61 -7.69
N ASP A 311 6.54 20.12 -8.85
CA ASP A 311 5.39 20.67 -9.57
C ASP A 311 4.08 20.56 -8.76
N ALA A 312 3.96 19.52 -7.92
CA ALA A 312 2.82 19.31 -7.05
C ALA A 312 2.89 20.11 -5.74
N GLU A 313 4.08 20.33 -5.18
CA GLU A 313 4.29 20.92 -3.85
C GLU A 313 4.70 22.40 -3.89
N ALA A 314 5.51 22.79 -4.87
CA ALA A 314 6.03 24.13 -5.02
C ALA A 314 5.06 24.95 -5.88
N GLY A 315 4.55 26.04 -5.30
CA GLY A 315 3.53 26.89 -5.92
C GLY A 315 3.97 27.54 -7.24
N ALA A 316 3.18 28.49 -7.75
CA ALA A 316 3.36 29.10 -9.08
C ALA A 316 4.74 29.75 -9.36
N GLU A 317 5.52 29.99 -8.30
CA GLU A 317 6.89 30.50 -8.37
C GLU A 317 7.90 29.41 -8.79
N PHE A 318 7.55 28.13 -8.73
CA PHE A 318 8.45 27.03 -9.06
C PHE A 318 8.93 27.08 -10.52
N ARG A 319 10.22 26.83 -10.71
CA ARG A 319 10.86 26.73 -12.01
C ARG A 319 11.82 25.55 -12.05
N TRP A 320 11.80 24.87 -13.19
CA TRP A 320 12.62 23.70 -13.48
C TRP A 320 13.20 23.80 -14.88
N GLU A 321 14.50 23.60 -15.02
CA GLU A 321 15.15 23.62 -16.33
C GLU A 321 16.27 22.57 -16.41
N TYR A 322 16.20 21.66 -17.39
CA TYR A 322 17.30 20.75 -17.65
C TYR A 322 18.48 21.52 -18.27
N ARG A 323 19.64 21.47 -17.60
CA ARG A 323 20.91 21.99 -18.09
C ARG A 323 21.73 20.92 -18.82
N GLN A 324 21.64 19.67 -18.37
CA GLN A 324 22.34 18.53 -18.97
C GLN A 324 21.56 17.23 -18.73
N ARG A 325 21.52 16.36 -19.75
CA ARG A 325 20.84 15.06 -19.74
C ARG A 325 21.76 13.99 -20.31
N GLU A 326 22.79 13.61 -19.57
CA GLU A 326 23.69 12.53 -19.95
C GLU A 326 23.42 11.29 -19.08
N PRO A 327 23.64 10.06 -19.59
CA PRO A 327 23.29 8.82 -18.88
C PRO A 327 23.87 8.69 -17.46
N ASP A 328 25.00 9.35 -17.18
CA ASP A 328 25.71 9.30 -15.91
C ASP A 328 25.71 10.64 -15.14
N GLU A 329 25.19 11.72 -15.75
CA GLU A 329 25.14 13.05 -15.13
C GLU A 329 23.94 13.86 -15.65
N PHE A 330 23.00 14.11 -14.73
CA PHE A 330 21.85 14.98 -14.97
C PHE A 330 22.06 16.27 -14.20
N ARG A 331 21.99 17.40 -14.90
CA ARG A 331 22.03 18.74 -14.29
C ARG A 331 20.70 19.43 -14.49
N VAL A 332 20.09 19.88 -13.40
CA VAL A 332 18.78 20.52 -13.40
C VAL A 332 18.83 21.80 -12.58
N LEU A 333 18.41 22.93 -13.16
CA LEU A 333 18.13 24.13 -12.39
C LEU A 333 16.77 23.99 -11.70
N ILE A 334 16.76 24.23 -10.39
CA ILE A 334 15.57 24.29 -9.54
C ILE A 334 15.52 25.68 -8.92
N GLY A 335 14.43 26.43 -9.08
CA GLY A 335 14.37 27.83 -8.64
C GLY A 335 12.98 28.36 -8.31
N LYS A 336 12.95 29.57 -7.73
CA LYS A 336 11.74 30.37 -7.48
C LYS A 336 11.79 31.62 -8.37
N ALA A 337 10.78 31.84 -9.21
CA ALA A 337 10.65 33.03 -10.05
C ALA A 337 9.82 34.13 -9.37
N ASP A 338 10.13 35.39 -9.70
CA ASP A 338 9.39 36.56 -9.24
C ASP A 338 8.00 36.60 -9.92
N THR A 339 6.92 36.53 -9.14
CA THR A 339 5.53 36.52 -9.66
C THR A 339 4.98 37.92 -9.97
N LYS A 340 5.81 38.96 -10.06
CA LYS A 340 5.37 40.32 -10.36
C LYS A 340 5.33 40.61 -11.86
N THR A 341 4.25 40.19 -12.50
CA THR A 341 3.37 41.01 -13.38
C THR A 341 2.36 40.09 -14.04
N GLY A 342 1.08 40.33 -13.75
CA GLY A 342 0.00 39.76 -14.55
C GLY A 342 0.02 40.39 -15.94
N ASP A 343 0.40 39.60 -16.94
CA ASP A 343 -0.20 39.72 -18.26
C ASP A 343 -0.37 38.33 -18.86
N ALA A 344 -1.50 38.17 -19.53
CA ALA A 344 -1.96 36.93 -20.13
C ALA A 344 -1.03 36.55 -21.29
N THR A 345 -0.02 35.75 -20.99
CA THR A 345 0.51 34.78 -21.95
C THR A 345 0.48 33.43 -21.28
N SER A 346 -0.52 32.64 -21.65
CA SER A 346 -0.53 31.18 -21.47
C SER A 346 0.66 30.60 -22.24
N GLY A 347 1.85 30.73 -21.67
CA GLY A 347 2.93 29.79 -21.88
C GLY A 347 2.91 28.90 -20.66
N GLU A 348 2.23 27.76 -20.73
CA GLU A 348 2.54 26.64 -19.85
C GLU A 348 4.06 26.45 -19.90
N PRO A 349 4.77 26.35 -18.76
CA PRO A 349 6.14 25.87 -18.80
C PRO A 349 6.06 24.49 -19.44
N GLU A 350 6.55 24.37 -20.68
CA GLU A 350 6.54 23.15 -21.45
C GLU A 350 7.18 22.07 -20.57
N ALA A 351 6.38 21.07 -20.18
CA ALA A 351 6.87 19.94 -19.42
C ALA A 351 8.05 19.36 -20.21
N PRO A 352 9.25 19.18 -19.62
CA PRO A 352 10.47 18.85 -20.37
C PRO A 352 10.55 17.38 -20.85
N PHE A 353 9.43 16.80 -21.28
CA PHE A 353 9.28 15.39 -21.66
C PHE A 353 8.57 15.18 -22.98
#